data_AF-A0A2Z5YVE9-F1
#
_entry.id   AF-A0A2Z5YVE9-F1
#
_cell.length_a   1.000
_cell.length_b   1.000
_cell.length_c   1.000
_cell.angle_alpha   90.00
_cell.angle_beta   90.00
_cell.angle_gamma   90.00
#
_symmetry.space_group_name_H-M   'P 1'
#
loop_
_entity.id
_entity.type
_entity.pdbx_description
1 polymer ?
#
loop_
_entity_poly.entity_id
_entity_poly.type
_entity_poly.pdbx_seq_one_letter_code
_entity_poly.pdbx_strand_id
1 'polypeptide(L)'
;MGNVNLLPVFLGALAFFVVGALWYGVLFGKPWRELNGFTDDMIKAGPRPGQNPTWLIMLLAFLFELLISLMLGHNIARTNPPPHVIMMMAVGFGATIMTPALGINYLFQMRPGKLFAIDAAYLIVGMAAMGGVFVAFS
;
A
#
# COMPACT_ATOMS: atom_id res chain seq x y z
N MET A 1 -11.94 16.82 -20.87
CA MET A 1 -11.54 15.60 -20.12
C MET A 1 -10.07 15.75 -19.81
N GLY A 2 -9.69 15.87 -18.54
CA GLY A 2 -8.32 16.28 -18.15
C GLY A 2 -7.27 15.23 -18.46
N ASN A 3 -6.05 15.68 -18.79
CA ASN A 3 -4.89 14.80 -18.85
C ASN A 3 -4.47 14.41 -17.43
N VAL A 4 -4.03 13.16 -17.25
CA VAL A 4 -3.50 12.70 -15.95
C VAL A 4 -2.16 13.39 -15.69
N ASN A 5 -2.07 14.15 -14.61
CA ASN A 5 -0.80 14.73 -14.17
C ASN A 5 0.07 13.62 -13.56
N LEU A 6 1.20 13.32 -14.19
CA LEU A 6 2.08 12.24 -13.78
C LEU A 6 2.90 12.57 -12.52
N LEU A 7 3.08 13.85 -12.18
CA LEU A 7 3.84 14.25 -11.01
C LEU A 7 3.14 13.82 -9.69
N PRO A 8 1.86 14.16 -9.45
CA PRO A 8 1.12 13.66 -8.28
C PRO A 8 0.98 12.13 -8.27
N VAL A 9 0.89 11.50 -9.44
CA VAL A 9 0.86 10.03 -9.54
C VAL A 9 2.15 9.43 -8.99
N PHE A 10 3.30 9.89 -9.44
CA PHE A 10 4.59 9.39 -8.94
C PHE A 10 4.79 9.69 -7.45
N LEU A 11 4.54 10.94 -7.02
CA LEU A 11 4.71 11.35 -5.63
C LEU A 11 3.71 10.65 -4.69
N GLY A 12 2.48 10.38 -5.15
CA GLY A 12 1.47 9.64 -4.41
C GLY A 12 1.87 8.19 -4.18
N ALA A 13 2.44 7.54 -5.20
CA ALA A 13 3.00 6.20 -5.07
C ALA A 13 4.18 6.19 -4.10
N LEU A 14 5.07 7.18 -4.20
CA LEU A 14 6.21 7.31 -3.29
C LEU A 14 5.76 7.52 -1.83
N ALA A 15 4.71 8.30 -1.60
CA ALA A 15 4.16 8.49 -0.25
C ALA A 15 3.61 7.19 0.33
N PHE A 16 2.86 6.40 -0.46
CA PHE A 16 2.41 5.07 -0.04
C PHE A 16 3.62 4.17 0.28
N PHE A 17 4.61 4.11 -0.61
CA PHE A 17 5.79 3.27 -0.43
C PHE A 17 6.57 3.60 0.85
N VAL A 18 6.75 4.89 1.15
CA VAL A 18 7.40 5.35 2.39
C VAL A 18 6.58 4.94 3.61
N VAL A 19 5.24 5.03 3.55
CA VAL A 19 4.37 4.48 4.60
C VAL A 19 4.67 3.00 4.79
N GLY A 20 4.84 2.21 3.74
CA GLY A 20 5.20 0.78 3.84
C GLY A 20 6.50 0.54 4.58
N ALA A 21 7.55 1.28 4.26
CA ALA A 21 8.84 1.18 4.95
C ALA A 21 8.73 1.52 6.44
N LEU A 22 7.97 2.56 6.79
CA LEU A 22 7.74 2.96 8.19
C LEU A 22 6.84 1.96 8.92
N TRP A 23 5.82 1.44 8.24
CA TRP A 23 4.81 0.54 8.81
C TRP A 23 5.41 -0.83 9.15
N TYR A 24 6.03 -1.49 8.17
CA TYR A 24 6.62 -2.82 8.34
C TYR A 24 8.05 -2.80 8.88
N GLY A 25 8.70 -1.64 8.92
CA GLY A 25 10.00 -1.47 9.54
C GLY A 25 9.90 -1.04 11.00
N VAL A 26 9.40 0.17 11.22
CA VAL A 26 9.51 0.87 12.52
C VAL A 26 8.31 0.60 13.42
N LEU A 27 7.08 0.71 12.89
CA LEU A 27 5.86 0.69 13.71
C LEU A 27 5.42 -0.73 14.08
N PHE A 28 5.30 -1.61 13.09
CA PHE A 28 4.74 -2.96 13.24
C PHE A 28 5.69 -4.07 12.80
N GLY A 29 6.97 -3.76 12.57
CA GLY A 29 7.91 -4.74 12.01
C GLY A 29 8.12 -5.99 12.87
N LYS A 30 8.21 -5.86 14.19
CA LYS A 30 8.31 -7.03 15.09
C LYS A 30 7.05 -7.91 15.05
N PRO A 31 5.83 -7.41 15.37
CA PRO A 31 4.63 -8.24 15.36
C PRO A 31 4.29 -8.79 13.97
N TRP A 32 4.52 -8.02 12.90
CA TRP A 32 4.31 -8.48 11.52
C TRP A 32 5.21 -9.67 11.17
N ARG A 33 6.49 -9.63 11.58
CA ARG A 33 7.43 -10.73 11.35
C ARG A 33 7.05 -12.00 12.12
N GLU A 34 6.73 -11.85 13.40
CA GLU A 34 6.30 -12.96 14.26
C GLU A 34 5.04 -13.64 13.71
N LEU A 35 4.05 -12.86 13.28
CA LEU A 35 2.79 -13.38 12.71
C LEU A 35 2.97 -14.02 11.32
N ASN A 36 4.03 -13.67 10.60
CA ASN A 36 4.43 -14.34 9.35
C ASN A 36 5.37 -15.54 9.58
N GLY A 37 5.73 -15.85 10.83
CA GLY A 37 6.60 -16.97 11.16
C GLY A 37 8.07 -16.74 10.78
N PHE A 38 8.50 -15.49 10.59
CA PHE A 38 9.91 -15.19 10.38
C PHE A 38 10.67 -15.32 11.71
N THR A 39 11.55 -16.31 11.82
CA THR A 39 12.46 -16.43 12.96
C THR A 39 13.72 -15.57 12.73
N ASP A 40 14.37 -15.15 13.81
CA ASP A 40 15.61 -14.37 13.74
C ASP A 40 16.71 -15.10 12.92
N ASP A 41 16.74 -16.42 13.01
CA ASP A 41 17.67 -17.24 12.23
C ASP A 41 17.36 -17.21 10.73
N MET A 42 16.07 -17.14 10.33
CA MET A 42 15.69 -16.96 8.93
C MET A 42 16.17 -15.62 8.38
N ILE A 43 16.09 -14.56 9.19
CA ILE A 43 16.46 -13.21 8.78
C ILE A 43 17.99 -13.11 8.64
N LYS A 44 18.73 -13.70 9.58
CA LYS A 44 20.20 -13.74 9.54
C LYS A 44 20.74 -14.59 8.37
N ALA A 45 20.05 -15.68 8.02
CA ALA A 45 20.45 -16.56 6.93
C ALA A 45 20.28 -15.93 5.53
N GLY A 46 19.56 -14.81 5.40
CA GLY A 46 19.32 -14.14 4.13
C GLY A 46 18.32 -14.87 3.23
N PRO A 47 18.18 -14.44 1.96
CA PRO A 47 17.22 -15.03 1.01
C PRO A 47 17.50 -16.50 0.75
N ARG A 48 16.47 -17.35 0.83
CA ARG A 48 16.58 -18.79 0.54
C ARG A 48 16.56 -19.06 -0.97
N PRO A 49 17.09 -20.22 -1.43
CA PRO A 49 16.92 -20.66 -2.80
C PRO A 49 15.44 -20.63 -3.22
N GLY A 50 15.13 -19.93 -4.31
CA GLY A 50 13.76 -19.75 -4.81
C GLY A 50 13.02 -18.51 -4.29
N GLN A 51 13.61 -17.71 -3.40
CA GLN A 51 13.05 -16.40 -3.02
C GLN A 51 13.56 -15.29 -3.93
N ASN A 52 12.65 -14.40 -4.32
CA ASN A 52 13.02 -13.18 -5.04
C ASN A 52 13.90 -12.29 -4.15
N PRO A 53 14.94 -11.64 -4.71
CA PRO A 53 15.79 -10.75 -3.93
C PRO A 53 14.99 -9.53 -3.46
N THR A 54 15.33 -8.99 -2.29
CA THR A 54 14.59 -7.89 -1.64
C THR A 54 14.43 -6.68 -2.56
N TRP A 55 15.46 -6.31 -3.32
CA TRP A 55 15.38 -5.17 -4.24
C TRP A 55 14.28 -5.35 -5.31
N LEU A 56 14.05 -6.59 -5.77
CA LEU A 56 13.03 -6.91 -6.77
C LEU A 56 11.64 -6.83 -6.13
N ILE A 57 11.48 -7.34 -4.91
CA ILE A 57 10.22 -7.24 -4.16
C ILE A 57 9.85 -5.76 -3.95
N MET A 58 10.82 -4.93 -3.52
CA MET A 58 10.61 -3.51 -3.31
C MET A 58 10.25 -2.78 -4.62
N LEU A 59 10.92 -3.11 -5.72
CA LEU A 59 10.60 -2.55 -7.04
C LEU A 59 9.18 -2.93 -7.47
N LEU A 60 8.81 -4.21 -7.38
CA LEU A 60 7.48 -4.68 -7.79
C LEU A 60 6.37 -4.09 -6.90
N ALA A 61 6.60 -3.97 -5.59
CA ALA A 61 5.67 -3.32 -4.68
C ALA A 61 5.44 -1.85 -5.09
N PHE A 62 6.51 -1.10 -5.34
CA PHE A 62 6.41 0.29 -5.81
C PHE A 62 5.68 0.40 -7.16
N LEU A 63 5.91 -0.54 -8.09
CA LEU A 63 5.21 -0.55 -9.38
C LEU A 63 3.71 -0.82 -9.23
N PHE A 64 3.30 -1.71 -8.30
CA PHE A 64 1.89 -1.90 -7.99
C PHE A 64 1.25 -0.67 -7.35
N GLU A 65 1.96 0.01 -6.44
CA GLU A 65 1.51 1.27 -5.85
C GLU A 65 1.42 2.39 -6.89
N LEU A 66 2.32 2.41 -7.88
CA LEU A 66 2.27 3.34 -9.00
C LEU A 66 1.05 3.09 -9.89
N LEU A 67 0.69 1.82 -10.13
CA LEU A 67 -0.54 1.48 -10.85
C LEU A 67 -1.80 1.91 -10.08
N ILE A 68 -1.82 1.73 -8.76
CA ILE A 68 -2.91 2.21 -7.91
C ILE A 68 -3.01 3.74 -7.98
N SER A 69 -1.87 4.43 -7.84
CA SER A 69 -1.77 5.89 -7.95
C SER A 69 -2.26 6.42 -9.30
N LEU A 70 -1.89 5.73 -10.38
CA LEU A 70 -2.32 6.07 -11.74
C LEU A 70 -3.84 5.95 -11.88
N MET A 71 -4.44 4.90 -11.32
CA MET A 71 -5.90 4.73 -11.35
C MET A 71 -6.61 5.80 -10.51
N LEU A 72 -6.09 6.16 -9.33
CA LEU A 72 -6.63 7.26 -8.53
C LEU A 72 -6.53 8.59 -9.29
N GLY A 73 -5.35 8.91 -9.84
CA GLY A 73 -5.12 10.10 -10.65
C GLY A 73 -6.00 10.15 -11.91
N HIS A 74 -6.26 9.02 -12.55
CA HIS A 74 -7.23 8.91 -13.64
C HIS A 74 -8.64 9.30 -13.15
N ASN A 75 -9.12 8.72 -12.05
CA ASN A 75 -10.44 9.06 -11.49
C ASN A 75 -10.57 10.56 -11.21
N ILE A 76 -9.56 11.16 -10.57
CA ILE A 76 -9.53 12.61 -10.27
C ILE A 76 -9.60 13.43 -11.56
N ALA A 77 -8.80 13.10 -12.58
CA ALA A 77 -8.79 13.80 -13.86
C ALA A 77 -10.12 13.67 -14.64
N ARG A 78 -10.89 12.60 -14.39
CA ARG A 78 -12.20 12.36 -15.00
C ARG A 78 -13.34 13.06 -14.28
N THR A 79 -13.28 13.19 -12.97
CA THR A 79 -14.40 13.72 -12.16
C THR A 79 -14.18 15.14 -11.64
N ASN A 80 -12.95 15.66 -11.69
CA ASN A 80 -12.54 16.96 -11.14
C ASN A 80 -13.15 17.26 -9.76
N PRO A 81 -12.96 16.35 -8.77
CA PRO A 81 -13.66 16.43 -7.50
C PRO A 81 -13.02 17.45 -6.56
N PRO A 82 -13.77 18.01 -5.58
CA PRO A 82 -13.19 18.84 -4.54
C PRO A 82 -12.25 18.01 -3.62
N PRO A 83 -11.30 18.65 -2.91
CA PRO A 83 -10.27 17.95 -2.12
C PRO A 83 -10.78 16.92 -1.11
N HIS A 84 -11.90 17.18 -0.43
CA HIS A 84 -12.48 16.23 0.52
C HIS A 84 -12.95 14.93 -0.15
N VAL A 85 -13.42 15.01 -1.41
CA VAL A 85 -13.81 13.84 -2.20
C VAL A 85 -12.59 13.06 -2.69
N ILE A 86 -11.46 13.72 -2.97
CA ILE A 86 -10.19 13.04 -3.27
C ILE A 86 -9.78 12.13 -2.10
N MET A 87 -9.80 12.68 -0.87
CA MET A 87 -9.52 11.90 0.33
C MET A 87 -10.54 10.77 0.55
N MET A 88 -11.83 11.04 0.32
CA MET A 88 -12.88 10.03 0.40
C MET A 88 -12.65 8.89 -0.60
N MET A 89 -12.26 9.20 -1.85
CA MET A 89 -11.95 8.20 -2.88
C MET A 89 -10.72 7.36 -2.48
N ALA A 90 -9.64 8.02 -2.03
CA ALA A 90 -8.40 7.33 -1.68
C ALA A 90 -8.60 6.39 -0.47
N VAL A 91 -9.12 6.91 0.64
CA VAL A 91 -9.42 6.11 1.84
C VAL A 91 -10.49 5.06 1.54
N GLY A 92 -11.48 5.40 0.71
CA GLY A 92 -12.52 4.48 0.23
C GLY A 92 -11.91 3.28 -0.50
N PHE A 93 -11.01 3.50 -1.47
CA PHE A 93 -10.32 2.41 -2.16
C PHE A 93 -9.56 1.51 -1.18
N GLY A 94 -8.82 2.10 -0.23
CA GLY A 94 -8.10 1.34 0.80
C GLY A 94 -9.04 0.50 1.68
N ALA A 95 -10.11 1.11 2.20
CA ALA A 95 -10.98 0.51 3.20
C ALA A 95 -12.05 -0.42 2.63
N THR A 96 -12.59 -0.14 1.44
CA THR A 96 -13.76 -0.84 0.90
C THR A 96 -13.46 -1.72 -0.31
N ILE A 97 -12.30 -1.54 -0.95
CA ILE A 97 -11.87 -2.39 -2.09
C ILE A 97 -10.67 -3.25 -1.69
N MET A 98 -9.56 -2.60 -1.32
CA MET A 98 -8.30 -3.29 -1.07
C MET A 98 -8.35 -4.14 0.20
N THR A 99 -8.90 -3.60 1.29
CA THR A 99 -9.01 -4.31 2.57
C THR A 99 -9.89 -5.56 2.48
N PRO A 100 -11.11 -5.53 1.90
CA PRO A 100 -11.90 -6.75 1.72
C PRO A 100 -11.24 -7.76 0.77
N ALA A 101 -10.61 -7.31 -0.32
CA ALA A 101 -9.88 -8.19 -1.23
C ALA A 101 -8.72 -8.91 -0.51
N LEU A 102 -7.99 -8.20 0.35
CA LEU A 102 -6.99 -8.80 1.24
C LEU A 102 -7.62 -9.79 2.23
N GLY A 103 -8.73 -9.41 2.86
CA GLY A 103 -9.45 -10.22 3.84
C GLY A 103 -9.92 -11.57 3.26
N ILE A 104 -10.49 -11.57 2.04
CA ILE A 104 -10.89 -12.80 1.34
C ILE A 104 -9.70 -13.75 1.16
N ASN A 105 -8.56 -13.21 0.73
CA ASN A 105 -7.34 -14.01 0.57
C ASN A 105 -6.83 -14.56 1.92
N TYR A 106 -6.93 -13.76 2.99
CA TYR A 106 -6.48 -14.17 4.32
C TYR A 106 -7.36 -15.27 4.91
N LEU A 107 -8.67 -15.21 4.67
CA LEU A 107 -9.62 -16.26 5.04
C LEU A 107 -9.28 -17.58 4.35
N PHE A 108 -9.06 -17.57 3.03
CA PHE A 108 -8.71 -18.78 2.29
C PHE A 108 -7.33 -19.34 2.64
N GLN A 109 -6.39 -18.46 3.00
CA GLN A 109 -5.05 -18.86 3.45
C GLN A 109 -4.99 -19.17 4.95
N MET A 110 -6.12 -19.10 5.68
CA MET A 110 -6.19 -19.30 7.13
C MET A 110 -5.16 -18.45 7.91
N ARG A 111 -4.95 -17.21 7.46
CA ARG A 111 -3.99 -16.28 8.07
C ARG A 111 -4.53 -15.72 9.39
N PRO A 112 -3.66 -15.38 10.36
CA PRO A 112 -4.09 -14.81 11.64
C PRO A 112 -4.85 -13.48 11.46
N GLY A 113 -5.98 -13.31 12.16
CA GLY A 113 -6.76 -12.07 12.12
C GLY A 113 -5.99 -10.83 12.60
N LYS A 114 -5.00 -11.00 13.49
CA LYS A 114 -4.10 -9.92 13.90
C LYS A 114 -3.20 -9.45 12.75
N LEU A 115 -2.76 -10.37 11.89
CA LEU A 115 -1.95 -10.03 10.72
C LEU A 115 -2.79 -9.24 9.72
N PHE A 116 -4.04 -9.68 9.49
CA PHE A 116 -5.00 -8.94 8.69
C PHE A 116 -5.16 -7.49 9.18
N ALA A 117 -5.31 -7.26 10.49
CA ALA A 117 -5.48 -5.90 11.01
C ALA A 117 -4.28 -4.99 10.72
N ILE A 118 -3.04 -5.52 10.81
CA ILE A 118 -1.82 -4.76 10.51
C ILE A 118 -1.77 -4.39 9.02
N ASP A 119 -2.04 -5.37 8.16
CA ASP A 119 -1.90 -5.21 6.71
C ASP A 119 -3.06 -4.41 6.10
N ALA A 120 -4.27 -4.54 6.64
CA ALA A 120 -5.42 -3.72 6.25
C ALA A 120 -5.24 -2.26 6.64
N ALA A 121 -4.78 -2.00 7.87
CA ALA A 121 -4.51 -0.64 8.34
C ALA A 121 -3.39 0.03 7.52
N TYR A 122 -2.36 -0.73 7.13
CA TYR A 122 -1.34 -0.28 6.19
C TYR A 122 -1.96 0.23 4.88
N LEU A 123 -2.84 -0.55 4.24
CA LEU A 123 -3.45 -0.17 2.98
C LEU A 123 -4.28 1.11 3.09
N ILE A 124 -5.01 1.26 4.18
CA ILE A 124 -5.82 2.46 4.45
C ILE A 124 -4.94 3.70 4.66
N VAL A 125 -3.90 3.59 5.49
CA VAL A 125 -2.98 4.71 5.78
C VAL A 125 -2.13 5.06 4.57
N GLY A 126 -1.65 4.07 3.82
CA GLY A 126 -0.91 4.28 2.57
C GLY A 126 -1.75 4.99 1.52
N MET A 127 -3.01 4.57 1.34
CA MET A 127 -3.95 5.26 0.48
C MET A 127 -4.27 6.68 0.97
N ALA A 128 -4.40 6.89 2.28
CA ALA A 128 -4.62 8.23 2.83
C ALA A 128 -3.43 9.15 2.52
N ALA A 129 -2.19 8.68 2.66
CA ALA A 129 -0.99 9.43 2.31
C ALA A 129 -0.94 9.77 0.80
N MET A 130 -1.24 8.78 -0.06
CA MET A 130 -1.36 8.98 -1.50
C MET A 130 -2.43 10.03 -1.85
N GLY A 131 -3.63 9.94 -1.26
CA GLY A 131 -4.70 10.92 -1.44
C GLY A 131 -4.29 12.32 -0.99
N GLY A 132 -3.57 12.42 0.13
CA GLY A 132 -3.02 13.68 0.64
C GLY A 132 -2.04 14.34 -0.33
N VAL A 133 -1.22 13.56 -1.02
CA VAL A 133 -0.38 14.08 -2.12
C VAL A 133 -1.25 14.62 -3.24
N PHE A 134 -2.28 13.90 -3.69
CA PHE A 134 -3.16 14.43 -4.74
C PHE A 134 -3.85 15.73 -4.33
N VAL A 135 -4.29 15.87 -3.07
CA VAL A 135 -4.87 17.11 -2.54
C VAL A 135 -3.86 18.26 -2.53
N ALA A 136 -2.59 18.00 -2.21
CA ALA A 136 -1.56 19.03 -2.19
C ALA A 136 -1.21 19.59 -3.59
N PHE A 137 -1.60 18.88 -4.65
CA PHE A 137 -1.31 19.23 -6.05
C PHE A 137 -2.58 19.43 -6.91
N SER A 138 -3.77 19.42 -6.30
CA SER A 138 -5.09 19.59 -6.95
C SER A 138 -5.52 21.05 -7.02
#